data_AF-A0A1C6XQK0-F1
#
_entry.id   AF-A0A1C6XQK0-F1
#
_cell.length_a   1.000
_cell.length_b   1.000
_cell.length_c   1.000
_cell.angle_alpha   90.00
_cell.angle_beta   90.00
_cell.angle_gamma   90.00
#
_symmetry.space_group_name_H-M   'P 1'
#
loop_
_entity.id
_entity.type
_entity.pdbx_description
1 polymer ?
#
loop_
_entity_poly.entity_id
_entity_poly.type
_entity_poly.pdbx_seq_one_letter_code
_entity_poly.pdbx_strand_id
1 'polypeptide(L)'
;MIDYYYCYTNNKSEIGKECKFSKSKSQIVGRIEPNDQLKKKYMYKENINYNGENIKKYSEEYINIESVKLENKFFYHSEGGWTKDVDISEHQNKLKYIKRLDKDINLINSLKYLMNETTKIINKNNCINIYEEYFKDDSKHEEHYKIKSLLVIKDKFRKYNRFVTSIKWANDNTHKIAISYCVNNYQKVLNNTPKNCLLYNLNEINNPYQILYSKSFIKCLKFNHKNSDLLLAGSYDGTINLWDLRKKNNLCESSSINSSHKNIVNDVTWLQTKTNNQCLSTSSDGLCLIWDIRNLSNPIESFYLNKDPADVSDLFEKSNIISNNLGGTLSADDPITSKLDTSDDNYYSANYIEWCLEAGPSKILVGTDEGYILSLSKRQSKNLELLQKYGIPNEKHLSAITSIKRVSINLKYFLSTDKWGFNIWSEDIKFPIISNYYNESIINKGHWIHDSPFFILTRKDGYLDFWNILSNFNEPIIKHKICNSSITEIDAHTNNKYLSIGNEEGDIHILKLGKSFCTNSSENKNALDELLERESKREKNLEYIRKQLNCIKKKKEYLSFSDIQIQDQQVEETERIYDSVRQQ
;
A
#
# COMPACT_ATOMS: atom_id res chain seq x y z
N MET A 1 25.43 16.34 -76.12
CA MET A 1 24.31 17.00 -76.83
C MET A 1 24.24 16.26 -78.15
N ILE A 2 23.64 15.08 -78.16
CA ILE A 2 22.20 14.78 -78.07
C ILE A 2 21.51 15.32 -79.33
N ASP A 3 21.72 14.64 -80.45
CA ASP A 3 20.70 14.62 -81.51
C ASP A 3 19.59 13.71 -81.00
N TYR A 4 18.53 14.34 -80.52
CA TYR A 4 17.30 13.70 -80.10
C TYR A 4 16.64 13.05 -81.32
N TYR A 5 16.99 11.81 -81.64
CA TYR A 5 16.06 10.94 -82.34
C TYR A 5 15.03 10.48 -81.31
N TYR A 6 13.88 11.17 -81.27
CA TYR A 6 12.70 10.56 -80.68
C TYR A 6 12.25 9.43 -81.62
N CYS A 7 12.85 8.25 -81.45
CA CYS A 7 12.26 7.01 -81.92
C CYS A 7 11.05 6.73 -81.03
N TYR A 8 9.86 6.98 -81.54
CA TYR A 8 8.64 6.48 -80.91
C TYR A 8 8.55 4.97 -81.16
N THR A 9 9.04 4.17 -80.21
CA THR A 9 8.80 2.73 -80.17
C THR A 9 7.48 2.50 -79.43
N ASN A 10 6.41 2.23 -80.16
CA ASN A 10 5.15 1.80 -79.55
C ASN A 10 5.09 0.28 -79.46
N ASN A 11 4.61 -0.22 -78.33
CA ASN A 11 4.29 -1.63 -78.19
C ASN A 11 3.15 -2.00 -79.14
N LYS A 12 3.23 -3.16 -79.80
CA LYS A 12 2.21 -3.63 -80.76
C LYS A 12 0.82 -3.74 -80.13
N SER A 13 0.73 -3.89 -78.80
CA SER A 13 -0.52 -3.89 -78.02
C SER A 13 -1.19 -2.53 -77.86
N GLU A 14 -0.47 -1.44 -78.13
CA GLU A 14 -0.98 -0.06 -78.03
C GLU A 14 -1.38 0.52 -79.39
N ILE A 15 -1.02 -0.15 -80.48
CA ILE A 15 -1.49 0.19 -81.83
C ILE A 15 -2.97 -0.23 -81.92
N GLY A 16 -3.88 0.76 -81.97
CA GLY A 16 -5.32 0.56 -82.17
C GLY A 16 -6.25 0.91 -80.99
N LYS A 17 -5.75 1.47 -79.87
CA LYS A 17 -6.62 2.01 -78.81
C LYS A 17 -7.11 3.43 -79.13
N GLU A 18 -8.38 3.74 -78.83
CA GLU A 18 -8.95 5.08 -79.04
C GLU A 18 -8.31 6.12 -78.11
N CYS A 19 -7.74 7.19 -78.68
CA CYS A 19 -7.10 8.28 -77.95
C CYS A 19 -8.15 9.24 -77.38
N LYS A 20 -8.30 9.31 -76.05
CA LYS A 20 -9.21 10.23 -75.35
C LYS A 20 -8.60 11.63 -75.21
N PHE A 21 -8.62 12.42 -76.28
CA PHE A 21 -8.19 13.82 -76.21
C PHE A 21 -9.19 14.67 -75.40
N SER A 22 -8.69 15.48 -74.47
CA SER A 22 -9.43 16.57 -73.85
C SER A 22 -8.92 17.90 -74.39
N LYS A 23 -9.81 18.85 -74.69
CA LYS A 23 -9.42 20.18 -75.18
C LYS A 23 -8.78 20.99 -74.05
N SER A 24 -7.46 21.09 -74.04
CA SER A 24 -6.70 22.05 -73.23
C SER A 24 -6.47 23.35 -74.02
N LYS A 25 -6.36 24.50 -73.34
CA LYS A 25 -6.05 25.79 -73.99
C LYS A 25 -4.60 25.78 -74.51
N SER A 26 -4.36 26.38 -75.67
CA SER A 26 -3.06 26.42 -76.35
C SER A 26 -2.00 27.11 -75.48
N GLN A 27 -0.86 26.42 -75.29
CA GLN A 27 0.32 26.93 -74.60
C GLN A 27 1.53 26.88 -75.56
N ILE A 28 2.34 27.94 -75.55
CA ILE A 28 3.61 27.97 -76.30
C ILE A 28 4.62 27.12 -75.52
N VAL A 29 4.95 25.92 -76.03
CA VAL A 29 5.80 24.92 -75.33
C VAL A 29 7.30 25.26 -75.39
N GLY A 30 7.73 26.10 -76.33
CA GLY A 30 9.08 26.64 -76.28
C GLY A 30 9.58 27.21 -77.60
N ARG A 31 10.57 28.10 -77.48
CA ARG A 31 11.39 28.62 -78.57
C ARG A 31 12.82 28.16 -78.26
N ILE A 32 13.49 27.49 -79.21
CA ILE A 32 14.88 27.04 -79.01
C ILE A 32 15.81 28.13 -79.55
N GLU A 33 16.63 28.70 -78.68
CA GLU A 33 17.65 29.69 -79.02
C GLU A 33 19.00 29.02 -79.34
N PRO A 34 19.84 29.61 -80.21
CA PRO A 34 21.16 29.10 -80.52
C PRO A 34 22.06 29.06 -79.28
N ASN A 35 22.67 27.91 -78.99
CA ASN A 35 23.53 27.72 -77.82
C ASN A 35 25.02 27.86 -78.18
N ASP A 36 25.64 28.98 -77.81
CA ASP A 36 27.07 29.23 -78.03
C ASP A 36 28.00 28.21 -77.32
N GLN A 37 27.51 27.48 -76.31
CA GLN A 37 28.31 26.46 -75.64
C GLN A 37 28.59 25.23 -76.53
N LEU A 38 27.67 24.89 -77.44
CA LEU A 38 27.89 23.83 -78.43
C LEU A 38 28.98 24.22 -79.43
N LYS A 39 29.01 25.50 -79.81
CA LYS A 39 30.02 26.07 -80.71
C LYS A 39 31.43 25.93 -80.14
N LYS A 40 31.60 26.03 -78.82
CA LYS A 40 32.90 25.83 -78.14
C LYS A 40 33.36 24.38 -78.03
N LYS A 41 32.46 23.40 -78.13
CA LYS A 41 32.79 21.96 -78.06
C LYS A 41 33.22 21.37 -79.41
N TYR A 42 33.33 22.21 -80.43
CA TYR A 42 33.88 21.81 -81.71
C TYR A 42 35.39 21.57 -81.58
N MET A 43 35.83 20.32 -81.70
CA MET A 43 37.23 19.96 -81.88
C MET A 43 37.39 19.19 -83.18
N TYR A 44 38.39 19.61 -83.96
CA TYR A 44 38.79 18.99 -85.21
C TYR A 44 39.55 17.68 -84.92
N LYS A 45 39.08 16.54 -85.44
CA LYS A 45 39.78 15.25 -85.37
C LYS A 45 40.25 14.87 -86.77
N GLU A 46 41.57 14.73 -86.92
CA GLU A 46 42.25 14.58 -88.22
C GLU A 46 42.12 13.19 -88.86
N ASN A 47 41.79 12.14 -88.10
CA ASN A 47 41.62 10.79 -88.65
C ASN A 47 40.26 10.19 -88.26
N ILE A 48 39.30 10.30 -89.17
CA ILE A 48 38.02 9.58 -89.12
C ILE A 48 38.10 8.48 -90.17
N ASN A 49 38.27 7.23 -89.74
CA ASN A 49 38.14 6.10 -90.65
C ASN A 49 36.64 5.86 -90.89
N TYR A 50 36.18 6.15 -92.12
CA TYR A 50 34.81 5.94 -92.56
C TYR A 50 34.78 4.73 -93.49
N ASN A 51 34.21 3.62 -93.04
CA ASN A 51 33.95 2.47 -93.89
C ASN A 51 32.49 2.52 -94.34
N GLY A 52 32.26 2.57 -95.65
CA GLY A 52 30.92 2.54 -96.25
C GLY A 52 30.70 1.24 -97.02
N GLU A 53 29.57 0.59 -96.78
CA GLU A 53 29.07 -0.47 -97.65
C GLU A 53 27.68 -0.11 -98.20
N ASN A 54 27.47 -0.46 -99.47
CA ASN A 54 26.36 -0.04 -100.33
C ASN A 54 25.44 -1.24 -100.64
N ILE A 55 24.47 -1.50 -99.75
CA ILE A 55 23.43 -2.52 -99.93
C ILE A 55 22.04 -1.87 -99.77
N LYS A 56 21.09 -2.22 -100.65
CA LYS A 56 19.69 -1.75 -100.58
C LYS A 56 19.02 -2.31 -99.31
N LYS A 57 18.41 -1.44 -98.52
CA LYS A 57 17.68 -1.82 -97.29
C LYS A 57 16.28 -2.33 -97.64
N TYR A 58 16.00 -3.60 -97.34
CA TYR A 58 14.65 -4.17 -97.31
C TYR A 58 14.20 -4.31 -95.85
N SER A 59 12.87 -4.30 -95.63
CA SER A 59 12.28 -4.65 -94.34
C SER A 59 12.26 -6.16 -94.19
N GLU A 60 12.96 -6.68 -93.19
CA GLU A 60 12.99 -8.11 -92.91
C GLU A 60 11.83 -8.50 -91.98
N GLU A 61 11.11 -9.55 -92.37
CA GLU A 61 10.17 -10.26 -91.52
C GLU A 61 10.71 -11.67 -91.28
N TYR A 62 10.72 -12.11 -90.04
CA TYR A 62 11.15 -13.46 -89.68
C TYR A 62 10.03 -14.19 -88.97
N ILE A 63 9.64 -15.33 -89.54
CA ILE A 63 8.84 -16.35 -88.87
C ILE A 63 9.82 -17.36 -88.31
N ASN A 64 9.93 -17.41 -86.99
CA ASN A 64 10.75 -18.38 -86.28
C ASN A 64 9.85 -19.54 -85.84
N ILE A 65 10.06 -20.73 -86.41
CA ILE A 65 9.48 -21.96 -85.88
C ILE A 65 10.49 -22.51 -84.89
N GLU A 66 10.15 -22.46 -83.60
CA GLU A 66 11.05 -22.95 -82.55
C GLU A 66 11.21 -24.46 -82.67
N SER A 67 12.46 -24.91 -82.84
CA SER A 67 12.80 -26.32 -82.82
C SER A 67 12.61 -26.88 -81.40
N VAL A 68 11.60 -27.74 -81.20
CA VAL A 68 11.39 -28.41 -79.91
C VAL A 68 12.49 -29.46 -79.70
N LYS A 69 13.43 -29.17 -78.79
CA LYS A 69 14.44 -30.12 -78.37
C LYS A 69 13.81 -31.10 -77.38
N LEU A 70 13.73 -32.38 -77.75
CA LEU A 70 13.41 -33.45 -76.81
C LEU A 70 14.68 -33.78 -76.03
N GLU A 71 14.62 -33.63 -74.70
CA GLU A 71 15.71 -34.01 -73.81
C GLU A 71 15.30 -35.26 -73.01
N ASN A 72 16.14 -36.29 -73.07
CA ASN A 72 16.01 -37.44 -72.17
C ASN A 72 16.50 -37.02 -70.78
N LYS A 73 15.59 -36.95 -69.81
CA LYS A 73 15.92 -36.65 -68.42
C LYS A 73 16.29 -37.94 -67.68
N PHE A 74 17.50 -37.98 -67.14
CA PHE A 74 17.95 -39.04 -66.23
C PHE A 74 17.88 -38.54 -64.78
N PHE A 75 17.50 -39.41 -63.85
CA PHE A 75 17.59 -39.16 -62.42
C PHE A 75 18.86 -39.81 -61.87
N TYR A 76 19.76 -39.01 -61.29
CA TYR A 76 20.87 -39.52 -60.48
C TYR A 76 20.49 -39.34 -59.01
N HIS A 77 20.22 -40.43 -58.30
CA HIS A 77 20.14 -40.43 -56.85
C HIS A 77 21.55 -40.73 -56.29
N SER A 78 22.23 -39.71 -55.77
CA SER A 78 23.51 -39.90 -55.08
C SER A 78 23.25 -40.13 -53.60
N GLU A 79 23.10 -41.38 -53.19
CA GLU A 79 23.09 -41.75 -51.76
C GLU A 79 24.41 -42.42 -51.37
N GLY A 80 25.28 -41.66 -50.71
CA GLY A 80 26.47 -42.17 -50.01
C GLY A 80 27.80 -42.16 -50.76
N GLY A 81 28.90 -42.11 -49.99
CA GLY A 81 30.29 -42.02 -50.47
C GLY A 81 31.07 -43.32 -50.28
N TRP A 82 30.52 -44.45 -50.74
CA TRP A 82 31.21 -45.74 -50.70
C TRP A 82 32.23 -45.85 -51.84
N THR A 83 33.31 -46.59 -51.61
CA THR A 83 34.29 -46.90 -52.66
C THR A 83 33.64 -47.72 -53.78
N LYS A 84 34.09 -47.54 -55.03
CA LYS A 84 33.50 -48.18 -56.22
C LYS A 84 33.34 -49.70 -56.13
N ASP A 85 34.14 -50.36 -55.30
CA ASP A 85 34.16 -51.82 -55.16
C ASP A 85 33.13 -52.37 -54.15
N VAL A 86 32.34 -51.50 -53.50
CA VAL A 86 31.35 -51.89 -52.49
C VAL A 86 29.95 -51.63 -53.01
N ASP A 87 29.25 -52.71 -53.35
CA ASP A 87 27.85 -52.64 -53.74
C ASP A 87 26.96 -52.32 -52.54
N ILE A 88 26.33 -51.14 -52.56
CA ILE A 88 25.51 -50.58 -51.48
C ILE A 88 24.18 -51.34 -51.34
N SER A 89 23.70 -51.92 -52.44
CA SER A 89 22.47 -52.73 -52.48
C SER A 89 22.56 -53.99 -51.61
N GLU A 90 23.77 -54.49 -51.35
CA GLU A 90 23.98 -55.69 -50.56
C GLU A 90 24.54 -55.35 -49.17
N HIS A 91 23.68 -55.44 -48.14
CA HIS A 91 24.03 -55.09 -46.76
C HIS A 91 25.24 -55.88 -46.22
N GLN A 92 25.47 -57.10 -46.72
CA GLN A 92 26.62 -57.91 -46.31
C GLN A 92 27.95 -57.30 -46.75
N ASN A 93 28.02 -56.67 -47.93
CA ASN A 93 29.26 -56.08 -48.44
C ASN A 93 29.63 -54.81 -47.67
N LYS A 94 28.65 -54.00 -47.28
CA LYS A 94 28.84 -52.89 -46.34
C LYS A 94 29.43 -53.35 -45.00
N LEU A 95 28.87 -54.41 -44.41
CA LEU A 95 29.36 -54.97 -43.15
C LEU A 95 30.77 -55.57 -43.30
N LYS A 96 31.07 -56.25 -44.42
CA LYS A 96 32.41 -56.77 -44.70
C LYS A 96 33.44 -55.65 -44.82
N TYR A 97 33.08 -54.56 -45.51
CA TYR A 97 33.95 -53.39 -45.67
C TYR A 97 34.23 -52.69 -44.34
N ILE A 98 33.19 -52.47 -43.51
CA ILE A 98 33.37 -51.92 -42.15
C ILE A 98 34.23 -52.86 -41.30
N LYS A 99 33.95 -54.17 -41.31
CA LYS A 99 34.75 -55.16 -40.59
C LYS A 99 36.20 -55.24 -41.07
N ARG A 100 36.49 -54.86 -42.31
CA ARG A 100 37.86 -54.74 -42.83
C ARG A 100 38.54 -53.52 -42.23
N LEU A 101 37.89 -52.36 -42.27
CA LEU A 101 38.40 -51.13 -41.65
C LEU A 101 38.58 -51.25 -40.13
N ASP A 102 37.67 -51.94 -39.44
CA ASP A 102 37.78 -52.19 -38.00
C ASP A 102 38.98 -53.07 -37.64
N LYS A 103 39.50 -53.86 -38.58
CA LYS A 103 40.70 -54.68 -38.40
C LYS A 103 41.98 -53.94 -38.78
N ASP A 104 41.88 -52.79 -39.45
CA ASP A 104 43.06 -52.04 -39.88
C ASP A 104 43.72 -51.37 -38.68
N ILE A 105 44.93 -51.86 -38.36
CA ILE A 105 45.71 -51.44 -37.19
C ILE A 105 46.00 -49.93 -37.23
N ASN A 106 46.25 -49.38 -38.42
CA ASN A 106 46.50 -47.95 -38.61
C ASN A 106 45.29 -47.09 -38.21
N LEU A 107 44.08 -47.54 -38.55
CA LEU A 107 42.85 -46.86 -38.18
C LEU A 107 42.65 -46.91 -36.67
N ILE A 108 42.82 -48.07 -36.04
CA ILE A 108 42.74 -48.22 -34.58
C ILE A 108 43.76 -47.31 -33.87
N ASN A 109 45.00 -47.24 -34.37
CA ASN A 109 46.04 -46.40 -33.78
C ASN A 109 45.71 -44.90 -33.91
N SER A 110 45.23 -44.47 -35.07
CA SER A 110 44.77 -43.08 -35.28
C SER A 110 43.56 -42.73 -34.40
N LEU A 111 42.62 -43.68 -34.23
CA LEU A 111 41.43 -43.51 -33.41
C LEU A 111 41.80 -43.43 -31.93
N LYS A 112 42.71 -44.30 -31.44
CA LYS A 112 43.23 -44.22 -30.07
C LYS A 112 43.93 -42.89 -29.81
N TYR A 113 44.71 -42.40 -30.76
CA TYR A 113 45.36 -41.09 -30.66
C TYR A 113 44.33 -39.96 -30.54
N LEU A 114 43.37 -39.91 -31.47
CA LEU A 114 42.30 -38.91 -31.46
C LEU A 114 41.44 -38.99 -30.20
N MET A 115 41.09 -40.20 -29.75
CA MET A 115 40.30 -40.42 -28.55
C MET A 115 41.03 -39.92 -27.31
N ASN A 116 42.34 -40.14 -27.20
CA ASN A 116 43.13 -39.57 -26.11
C ASN A 116 43.15 -38.04 -26.15
N GLU A 117 43.30 -37.43 -27.33
CA GLU A 117 43.28 -35.97 -27.47
C GLU A 117 41.90 -35.37 -27.18
N THR A 118 40.81 -35.96 -27.67
CA THR A 118 39.46 -35.48 -27.39
C THR A 118 39.10 -35.67 -25.93
N THR A 119 39.51 -36.77 -25.29
CA THR A 119 39.29 -36.98 -23.84
C THR A 119 40.00 -35.92 -23.02
N LYS A 120 41.23 -35.50 -23.39
CA LYS A 120 41.92 -34.38 -22.73
C LYS A 120 41.12 -33.08 -22.85
N ILE A 121 40.55 -32.78 -24.03
CA ILE A 121 39.75 -31.56 -24.25
C ILE A 121 38.45 -31.62 -23.42
N ILE A 122 37.76 -32.76 -23.41
CA ILE A 122 36.54 -32.96 -22.63
C ILE A 122 36.83 -32.79 -21.14
N ASN A 123 37.90 -33.41 -20.63
CA ASN A 123 38.29 -33.27 -19.23
C ASN A 123 38.62 -31.82 -18.89
N LYS A 124 39.30 -31.07 -19.78
CA LYS A 124 39.55 -29.62 -19.59
C LYS A 124 38.27 -28.80 -19.50
N ASN A 125 37.30 -29.06 -20.38
CA ASN A 125 36.02 -28.35 -20.37
C ASN A 125 35.19 -28.69 -19.12
N ASN A 126 35.29 -29.93 -18.62
CA ASN A 126 34.62 -30.36 -17.40
C ASN A 126 35.32 -29.88 -16.12
N CYS A 127 36.62 -29.54 -16.16
CA CYS A 127 37.32 -29.02 -14.99
C CYS A 127 36.75 -27.69 -14.52
N ILE A 128 36.44 -26.76 -15.45
CA ILE A 128 35.94 -25.43 -15.14
C ILE A 128 35.00 -24.98 -16.25
N ASN A 129 33.79 -24.55 -15.90
CA ASN A 129 32.83 -23.98 -16.83
C ASN A 129 33.17 -22.50 -17.12
N ILE A 130 33.98 -22.27 -18.17
CA ILE A 130 34.47 -20.93 -18.54
C ILE A 130 33.34 -19.99 -19.00
N TYR A 131 32.18 -20.54 -19.37
CA TYR A 131 31.04 -19.78 -19.89
C TYR A 131 30.01 -19.39 -18.82
N GLU A 132 30.22 -19.78 -17.56
CA GLU A 132 29.34 -19.40 -16.47
C GLU A 132 29.68 -17.99 -15.97
N GLU A 133 28.81 -17.03 -16.28
CA GLU A 133 28.90 -15.69 -15.72
C GLU A 133 28.27 -15.69 -14.32
N TYR A 134 29.12 -15.64 -13.30
CA TYR A 134 28.70 -15.48 -11.90
C TYR A 134 28.02 -14.11 -11.68
N PHE A 135 27.02 -14.06 -10.81
CA PHE A 135 26.34 -12.84 -10.34
C PHE A 135 25.50 -12.07 -11.38
N LYS A 136 24.85 -12.75 -12.32
CA LYS A 136 23.90 -12.10 -13.26
C LYS A 136 22.74 -11.36 -12.57
N ASP A 137 22.30 -11.86 -11.41
CA ASP A 137 21.13 -11.35 -10.69
C ASP A 137 21.47 -10.62 -9.37
N ASP A 138 22.75 -10.50 -9.02
CA ASP A 138 23.21 -9.88 -7.78
C ASP A 138 23.32 -8.35 -7.91
N SER A 139 22.26 -7.70 -8.43
CA SER A 139 22.07 -6.29 -8.15
C SER A 139 21.59 -6.18 -6.70
N LYS A 140 22.52 -6.00 -5.76
CA LYS A 140 22.20 -5.59 -4.39
C LYS A 140 21.38 -4.30 -4.48
N HIS A 141 20.06 -4.42 -4.42
CA HIS A 141 19.19 -3.27 -4.31
C HIS A 141 19.37 -2.71 -2.90
N GLU A 142 20.16 -1.64 -2.77
CA GLU A 142 20.09 -0.83 -1.56
C GLU A 142 18.66 -0.29 -1.45
N GLU A 143 17.87 -0.82 -0.52
CA GLU A 143 16.52 -0.37 -0.23
C GLU A 143 16.56 1.02 0.41
N HIS A 144 16.79 2.05 -0.41
CA HIS A 144 16.65 3.43 0.04
C HIS A 144 15.17 3.75 0.21
N TYR A 145 14.71 3.80 1.45
CA TYR A 145 13.38 4.28 1.80
C TYR A 145 13.23 5.76 1.44
N LYS A 146 12.59 6.04 0.31
CA LYS A 146 12.38 7.41 -0.19
C LYS A 146 11.01 7.93 0.22
N ILE A 147 10.98 9.04 0.94
CA ILE A 147 9.76 9.81 1.25
C ILE A 147 9.87 11.15 0.54
N LYS A 148 8.82 11.54 -0.20
CA LYS A 148 8.80 12.84 -0.90
C LYS A 148 7.61 13.65 -0.42
N SER A 149 7.84 14.89 0.02
CA SER A 149 6.76 15.85 0.21
C SER A 149 6.23 16.28 -1.16
N LEU A 150 4.97 15.98 -1.45
CA LEU A 150 4.36 16.26 -2.75
C LEU A 150 3.70 17.65 -2.74
N LEU A 151 2.84 17.89 -1.75
CA LEU A 151 1.97 19.06 -1.70
C LEU A 151 1.74 19.51 -0.26
N VAL A 152 1.52 20.81 -0.09
CA VAL A 152 1.04 21.39 1.16
C VAL A 152 -0.24 22.16 0.86
N ILE A 153 -1.36 21.69 1.39
CA ILE A 153 -2.65 22.36 1.30
C ILE A 153 -2.75 23.33 2.48
N LYS A 154 -2.90 24.61 2.17
CA LYS A 154 -3.13 25.65 3.16
C LYS A 154 -4.53 26.20 3.01
N ASP A 155 -5.23 26.38 4.13
CA ASP A 155 -6.56 26.99 4.13
C ASP A 155 -6.46 28.49 3.82
N LYS A 156 -6.72 28.86 2.56
CA LYS A 156 -6.75 30.26 2.10
C LYS A 156 -7.93 31.05 2.68
N PHE A 157 -8.98 30.38 3.14
CA PHE A 157 -10.21 31.02 3.66
C PHE A 157 -10.12 31.35 5.16
N ARG A 158 -8.95 31.13 5.76
CA ARG A 158 -8.70 31.28 7.18
C ARG A 158 -8.64 32.75 7.60
N LYS A 159 -9.57 33.19 8.45
CA LYS A 159 -9.44 34.46 9.22
C LYS A 159 -8.60 34.30 10.50
N TYR A 160 -8.54 33.10 11.06
CA TYR A 160 -7.81 32.79 12.30
C TYR A 160 -7.21 31.39 12.28
N ASN A 161 -6.04 31.22 12.90
CA ASN A 161 -5.76 30.26 13.98
C ASN A 161 -6.64 28.98 14.10
N ARG A 162 -6.72 28.07 13.13
CA ARG A 162 -7.41 26.77 13.17
C ARG A 162 -6.43 25.61 13.08
N PHE A 163 -6.64 24.57 13.87
CA PHE A 163 -5.91 23.30 13.76
C PHE A 163 -6.75 22.25 13.05
N VAL A 164 -6.09 21.28 12.43
CA VAL A 164 -6.77 20.15 11.78
C VAL A 164 -7.25 19.17 12.84
N THR A 165 -8.53 18.83 12.84
CA THR A 165 -9.10 17.86 13.80
C THR A 165 -9.18 16.46 13.24
N SER A 166 -9.53 16.32 11.95
CA SER A 166 -9.57 15.03 11.28
C SER A 166 -9.35 15.18 9.78
N ILE A 167 -8.77 14.14 9.20
CA ILE A 167 -8.49 13.98 7.77
C ILE A 167 -8.89 12.55 7.43
N LYS A 168 -9.71 12.42 6.38
CA LYS A 168 -10.04 11.12 5.81
C LYS A 168 -10.00 11.13 4.30
N TRP A 169 -9.39 10.11 3.72
CA TRP A 169 -9.51 9.82 2.30
C TRP A 169 -10.86 9.23 1.98
N ALA A 170 -11.38 9.54 0.79
CA ALA A 170 -12.52 8.81 0.26
C ALA A 170 -12.12 7.34 -0.02
N ASN A 171 -13.04 6.42 0.22
CA ASN A 171 -12.79 5.00 0.01
C ASN A 171 -12.75 4.61 -1.48
N ASP A 172 -13.42 5.39 -2.33
CA ASP A 172 -13.26 5.27 -3.77
C ASP A 172 -11.85 5.71 -4.10
N ASN A 173 -11.10 4.95 -4.91
CA ASN A 173 -9.72 5.22 -5.36
C ASN A 173 -9.47 6.60 -6.02
N THR A 174 -10.48 7.46 -6.02
CA THR A 174 -10.39 8.90 -6.17
C THR A 174 -9.43 9.54 -5.16
N HIS A 175 -8.75 10.58 -5.60
CA HIS A 175 -7.86 11.38 -4.77
C HIS A 175 -8.61 12.47 -3.98
N LYS A 176 -9.80 12.13 -3.45
CA LYS A 176 -10.63 13.03 -2.66
C LYS A 176 -10.28 12.91 -1.17
N ILE A 177 -10.17 14.06 -0.49
CA ILE A 177 -9.84 14.16 0.93
C ILE A 177 -10.90 15.04 1.61
N ALA A 178 -11.44 14.58 2.74
CA ALA A 178 -12.23 15.40 3.66
C ALA A 178 -11.38 15.88 4.82
N ILE A 179 -11.52 17.15 5.15
CA ILE A 179 -10.73 17.83 6.17
C ILE A 179 -11.69 18.59 7.09
N SER A 180 -11.50 18.43 8.40
CA SER A 180 -12.18 19.22 9.42
C SER A 180 -11.20 20.08 10.20
N TYR A 181 -11.68 21.26 10.62
CA TYR A 181 -10.92 22.25 11.37
C TYR A 181 -11.63 22.62 12.67
N CYS A 182 -10.84 22.94 13.69
CA CYS A 182 -11.34 23.53 14.93
C CYS A 182 -10.44 24.70 15.37
N VAL A 183 -10.99 25.57 16.20
CA VAL A 183 -10.29 26.73 16.79
C VAL A 183 -10.07 26.44 18.27
N ASN A 184 -8.83 26.49 18.74
CA ASN A 184 -8.50 26.15 20.13
C ASN A 184 -8.90 27.24 21.14
N ASN A 185 -9.11 28.48 20.68
CA ASN A 185 -9.37 29.61 21.56
C ASN A 185 -10.88 29.84 21.73
N TYR A 186 -11.39 29.55 22.94
CA TYR A 186 -12.80 29.66 23.33
C TYR A 186 -13.40 31.06 23.07
N GLN A 187 -12.64 32.15 23.27
CA GLN A 187 -13.12 33.51 22.97
C GLN A 187 -13.34 33.73 21.46
N LYS A 188 -12.56 33.05 20.62
CA LYS A 188 -12.68 33.13 19.15
C LYS A 188 -13.74 32.19 18.58
N VAL A 189 -14.12 31.15 19.33
CA VAL A 189 -15.25 30.24 19.03
C VAL A 189 -16.59 30.98 19.07
N LEU A 190 -16.74 31.94 19.99
CA LEU A 190 -17.94 32.78 20.13
C LEU A 190 -18.11 33.79 18.97
N ASN A 191 -16.99 34.21 18.37
CA ASN A 191 -17.02 35.03 17.16
C ASN A 191 -17.36 34.15 15.94
N ASN A 192 -18.24 34.63 15.06
CA ASN A 192 -18.82 33.96 13.88
C ASN A 192 -17.78 33.36 12.91
N THR A 193 -17.11 32.30 13.35
CA THR A 193 -16.10 31.56 12.62
C THR A 193 -16.82 30.53 11.77
N PRO A 194 -16.51 30.39 10.46
CA PRO A 194 -17.16 29.38 9.65
C PRO A 194 -16.85 27.99 10.22
N LYS A 195 -17.91 27.28 10.63
CA LYS A 195 -17.86 25.91 11.12
C LYS A 195 -18.04 25.01 9.91
N ASN A 196 -16.93 24.71 9.26
CA ASN A 196 -16.93 24.09 7.96
C ASN A 196 -15.95 22.92 7.85
N CYS A 197 -16.34 21.96 7.01
CA CYS A 197 -15.49 20.91 6.48
C CYS A 197 -15.13 21.23 5.04
N LEU A 198 -13.88 21.02 4.67
CA LEU A 198 -13.39 21.22 3.32
C LEU A 198 -13.17 19.88 2.65
N LEU A 199 -13.73 19.71 1.46
CA LEU A 199 -13.41 18.61 0.57
C LEU A 199 -12.41 19.09 -0.48
N TYR A 200 -11.31 18.38 -0.62
CA TYR A 200 -10.28 18.65 -1.63
C TYR A 200 -10.15 17.46 -2.58
N ASN A 201 -9.75 17.74 -3.80
CA ASN A 201 -9.29 16.74 -4.75
C ASN A 201 -7.83 17.03 -5.08
N LEU A 202 -6.94 16.04 -5.05
CA LEU A 202 -5.52 16.26 -5.34
C LEU A 202 -5.25 16.82 -6.74
N ASN A 203 -6.17 16.58 -7.69
CA ASN A 203 -6.03 17.11 -9.05
C ASN A 203 -6.27 18.63 -9.09
N GLU A 204 -7.10 19.16 -8.19
CA GLU A 204 -7.52 20.57 -8.15
C GLU A 204 -7.28 21.12 -6.74
N ILE A 205 -6.05 21.56 -6.48
CA ILE A 205 -5.62 21.94 -5.12
C ILE A 205 -5.97 23.40 -4.79
N ASN A 206 -6.09 24.25 -5.82
CA ASN A 206 -6.18 25.69 -5.62
C ASN A 206 -7.44 26.14 -4.89
N ASN A 207 -8.54 25.41 -5.09
CA ASN A 207 -9.83 25.65 -4.48
C ASN A 207 -10.40 24.33 -3.92
N PRO A 208 -11.09 24.36 -2.76
CA PRO A 208 -11.80 23.19 -2.28
C PRO A 208 -12.88 22.77 -3.28
N TYR A 209 -13.00 21.46 -3.50
CA TYR A 209 -14.05 20.86 -4.32
C TYR A 209 -15.45 21.21 -3.80
N GLN A 210 -15.64 21.14 -2.48
CA GLN A 210 -16.89 21.52 -1.82
C GLN A 210 -16.63 21.97 -0.37
N ILE A 211 -17.41 22.93 0.10
CA ILE A 211 -17.39 23.41 1.49
C ILE A 211 -18.69 22.98 2.16
N LEU A 212 -18.57 22.18 3.21
CA LEU A 212 -19.69 21.66 4.00
C LEU A 212 -19.82 22.47 5.28
N TYR A 213 -21.04 22.83 5.68
CA TYR A 213 -21.31 23.63 6.86
C TYR A 213 -22.03 22.80 7.94
N SER A 214 -21.66 23.06 9.19
CA SER A 214 -22.25 22.46 10.39
C SER A 214 -22.67 23.52 11.42
N LYS A 215 -23.53 23.12 12.36
CA LYS A 215 -23.95 23.97 13.48
C LYS A 215 -22.85 24.16 14.54
N SER A 216 -22.00 23.15 14.71
CA SER A 216 -20.86 23.15 15.65
C SER A 216 -19.54 22.74 14.97
N PHE A 217 -18.41 22.89 15.66
CA PHE A 217 -17.12 22.38 15.18
C PHE A 217 -17.12 20.86 15.10
N ILE A 218 -16.36 20.34 14.16
CA ILE A 218 -16.30 18.91 13.86
C ILE A 218 -15.00 18.34 14.44
N LYS A 219 -15.14 17.26 15.20
CA LYS A 219 -14.04 16.58 15.86
C LYS A 219 -13.50 15.43 15.00
N CYS A 220 -14.39 14.64 14.41
CA CYS A 220 -14.04 13.44 13.66
C CYS A 220 -14.90 13.31 12.39
N LEU A 221 -14.36 12.63 11.39
CA LEU A 221 -14.97 12.38 10.09
C LEU A 221 -14.81 10.91 9.71
N LYS A 222 -15.80 10.36 9.01
CA LYS A 222 -15.71 9.03 8.40
C LYS A 222 -16.56 8.93 7.14
N PHE A 223 -15.92 8.54 6.03
CA PHE A 223 -16.64 8.15 4.81
C PHE A 223 -17.33 6.81 5.00
N ASN A 224 -18.50 6.64 4.37
CA ASN A 224 -19.14 5.35 4.31
C ASN A 224 -18.32 4.40 3.42
N HIS A 225 -18.16 3.16 3.88
CA HIS A 225 -17.29 2.17 3.27
C HIS A 225 -17.79 1.63 1.93
N LYS A 226 -19.11 1.70 1.66
CA LYS A 226 -19.70 1.32 0.35
C LYS A 226 -20.04 2.50 -0.55
N ASN A 227 -20.40 3.64 0.05
CA ASN A 227 -20.87 4.81 -0.68
C ASN A 227 -20.05 6.03 -0.27
N SER A 228 -19.06 6.39 -1.08
CA SER A 228 -18.17 7.53 -0.80
C SER A 228 -18.89 8.88 -0.75
N ASP A 229 -20.13 8.96 -1.23
CA ASP A 229 -20.92 10.19 -1.21
C ASP A 229 -21.56 10.48 0.16
N LEU A 230 -21.56 9.51 1.08
CA LEU A 230 -22.05 9.73 2.45
C LEU A 230 -20.86 10.00 3.38
N LEU A 231 -20.85 11.19 3.96
CA LEU A 231 -19.85 11.62 4.93
C LEU A 231 -20.52 11.84 6.28
N LEU A 232 -19.99 11.18 7.29
CA LEU A 232 -20.46 11.29 8.66
C LEU A 232 -19.45 12.05 9.52
N ALA A 233 -19.94 12.83 10.47
CA ALA A 233 -19.16 13.66 11.38
C ALA A 233 -19.66 13.59 12.82
N GLY A 234 -18.73 13.60 13.77
CA GLY A 234 -18.99 13.88 15.18
C GLY A 234 -18.63 15.34 15.53
N SER A 235 -19.50 16.00 16.29
CA SER A 235 -19.34 17.41 16.67
C SER A 235 -18.89 17.59 18.12
N TYR A 236 -18.38 18.78 18.44
CA TYR A 236 -18.04 19.16 19.81
C TYR A 236 -19.27 19.32 20.73
N ASP A 237 -20.43 19.67 20.18
CA ASP A 237 -21.68 19.83 20.95
C ASP A 237 -22.39 18.48 21.23
N GLY A 238 -21.75 17.34 20.94
CA GLY A 238 -22.33 16.00 21.16
C GLY A 238 -23.25 15.50 20.04
N THR A 239 -23.60 16.34 19.07
CA THR A 239 -24.43 15.96 17.92
C THR A 239 -23.65 15.27 16.81
N ILE A 240 -24.32 14.38 16.10
CA ILE A 240 -23.78 13.71 14.90
C ILE A 240 -24.37 14.38 13.67
N ASN A 241 -23.53 14.59 12.68
CA ASN A 241 -23.89 15.23 11.42
C ASN A 241 -23.68 14.24 10.26
N LEU A 242 -24.60 14.26 9.32
CA LEU A 242 -24.53 13.53 8.07
C LEU A 242 -24.57 14.51 6.90
N TRP A 243 -23.66 14.34 5.94
CA TRP A 243 -23.70 14.99 4.65
C TRP A 243 -23.85 13.97 3.53
N ASP A 244 -24.72 14.30 2.60
CA ASP A 244 -24.81 13.64 1.30
C ASP A 244 -24.16 14.56 0.25
N LEU A 245 -23.00 14.15 -0.25
CA LEU A 245 -22.18 14.95 -1.17
C LEU A 245 -22.82 15.12 -2.55
N ARG A 246 -23.87 14.34 -2.87
CA ARG A 246 -24.66 14.51 -4.10
C ARG A 246 -25.61 15.69 -4.00
N LYS A 247 -26.09 16.00 -2.80
CA LYS A 247 -26.97 17.14 -2.57
C LYS A 247 -26.12 18.41 -2.69
N LYS A 248 -26.51 19.34 -3.57
CA LYS A 248 -25.91 20.68 -3.65
C LYS A 248 -26.12 21.51 -2.37
N ASN A 249 -26.94 21.04 -1.45
CA ASN A 249 -27.10 21.65 -0.14
C ASN A 249 -25.87 21.33 0.72
N ASN A 250 -25.14 22.37 1.11
CA ASN A 250 -23.93 22.24 1.91
C ASN A 250 -24.21 22.06 3.42
N LEU A 251 -25.49 22.11 3.84
CA LEU A 251 -25.88 21.95 5.24
C LEU A 251 -26.05 20.47 5.61
N CYS A 252 -25.57 20.09 6.80
CA CYS A 252 -25.74 18.75 7.35
C CYS A 252 -27.17 18.47 7.83
N GLU A 253 -27.56 17.21 7.76
CA GLU A 253 -28.62 16.65 8.61
C GLU A 253 -27.98 16.31 9.98
N SER A 254 -28.46 16.95 11.05
CA SER A 254 -27.89 16.84 12.41
C SER A 254 -28.87 16.15 13.37
N SER A 255 -28.37 15.34 14.30
CA SER A 255 -29.19 14.77 15.38
C SER A 255 -29.71 15.84 16.36
N SER A 256 -30.74 15.47 17.14
CA SER A 256 -31.31 16.33 18.18
C SER A 256 -30.38 16.39 19.40
N ILE A 257 -30.09 17.60 19.89
CA ILE A 257 -29.19 17.85 21.03
C ILE A 257 -29.60 17.10 22.31
N ASN A 258 -30.92 16.93 22.53
CA ASN A 258 -31.44 16.28 23.74
C ASN A 258 -31.25 14.75 23.73
N SER A 259 -31.23 14.14 22.55
CA SER A 259 -31.14 12.69 22.37
C SER A 259 -29.71 12.24 22.03
N SER A 260 -28.78 13.19 21.88
CA SER A 260 -27.39 12.94 21.52
C SER A 260 -26.48 12.84 22.76
N HIS A 261 -25.17 12.76 22.53
CA HIS A 261 -24.19 12.80 23.60
C HIS A 261 -24.23 14.15 24.32
N LYS A 262 -23.86 14.15 25.61
CA LYS A 262 -23.73 15.38 26.41
C LYS A 262 -22.35 16.02 26.24
N ASN A 263 -21.35 15.19 26.00
CA ASN A 263 -19.97 15.58 25.77
C ASN A 263 -19.58 15.46 24.29
N ILE A 264 -18.35 15.82 23.98
CA ILE A 264 -17.77 15.82 22.63
C ILE A 264 -17.82 14.40 22.06
N VAL A 265 -18.27 14.28 20.80
CA VAL A 265 -18.19 13.02 20.06
C VAL A 265 -16.74 12.83 19.61
N ASN A 266 -16.03 11.91 20.26
CA ASN A 266 -14.60 11.71 20.02
C ASN A 266 -14.33 10.99 18.69
N ASP A 267 -15.12 9.97 18.37
CA ASP A 267 -15.00 9.22 17.14
C ASP A 267 -16.36 8.66 16.68
N VAL A 268 -16.47 8.38 15.38
CA VAL A 268 -17.66 7.76 14.79
C VAL A 268 -17.28 6.79 13.68
N THR A 269 -18.00 5.68 13.61
CA THR A 269 -17.78 4.63 12.61
C THR A 269 -19.07 4.16 11.96
N TRP A 270 -18.96 3.67 10.73
CA TRP A 270 -20.06 3.04 10.01
C TRP A 270 -20.13 1.55 10.38
N LEU A 271 -21.33 1.01 10.57
CA LEU A 271 -21.53 -0.41 10.81
C LEU A 271 -22.11 -1.09 9.57
N GLN A 272 -21.56 -2.25 9.18
CA GLN A 272 -22.15 -3.05 8.11
C GLN A 272 -23.34 -3.85 8.63
N THR A 273 -24.52 -3.26 8.48
CA THR A 273 -25.78 -4.01 8.50
C THR A 273 -26.22 -4.36 7.08
N LYS A 274 -27.24 -5.22 6.95
CA LYS A 274 -27.83 -5.58 5.64
C LYS A 274 -28.27 -4.35 4.85
N THR A 275 -28.78 -3.32 5.54
CA THR A 275 -29.22 -2.07 4.95
C THR A 275 -28.11 -1.02 4.83
N ASN A 276 -26.96 -1.23 5.47
CA ASN A 276 -25.80 -0.34 5.50
C ASN A 276 -26.07 1.11 5.95
N ASN A 277 -27.06 1.27 6.80
CA ASN A 277 -27.59 2.57 7.23
C ASN A 277 -27.29 2.86 8.70
N GLN A 278 -26.53 2.01 9.37
CA GLN A 278 -26.22 2.17 10.79
C GLN A 278 -24.84 2.75 11.01
N CYS A 279 -24.73 3.61 12.02
CA CYS A 279 -23.46 4.17 12.48
C CYS A 279 -23.39 4.15 14.00
N LEU A 280 -22.18 4.20 14.54
CA LEU A 280 -21.90 4.13 15.96
C LEU A 280 -20.99 5.30 16.36
N SER A 281 -21.39 6.03 17.40
CA SER A 281 -20.66 7.15 17.98
C SER A 281 -20.22 6.84 19.40
N THR A 282 -19.07 7.40 19.78
CA THR A 282 -18.57 7.38 21.16
C THR A 282 -18.22 8.77 21.65
N SER A 283 -18.31 8.95 22.96
CA SER A 283 -18.06 10.21 23.65
C SER A 283 -17.39 9.95 24.99
N SER A 284 -16.82 11.01 25.57
CA SER A 284 -16.23 10.97 26.90
C SER A 284 -17.25 10.82 28.03
N ASP A 285 -18.55 10.87 27.73
CA ASP A 285 -19.63 10.56 28.68
C ASP A 285 -19.79 9.05 28.94
N GLY A 286 -18.97 8.20 28.31
CA GLY A 286 -18.99 6.74 28.47
C GLY A 286 -20.17 6.05 27.76
N LEU A 287 -20.91 6.79 26.92
CA LEU A 287 -21.96 6.24 26.07
C LEU A 287 -21.42 5.86 24.70
N CYS A 288 -21.84 4.69 24.23
CA CYS A 288 -21.83 4.28 22.84
C CYS A 288 -23.26 4.35 22.31
N LEU A 289 -23.52 5.19 21.30
CA LEU A 289 -24.85 5.32 20.70
C LEU A 289 -24.84 4.78 19.27
N ILE A 290 -25.89 4.03 18.91
CA ILE A 290 -26.11 3.50 17.55
C ILE A 290 -27.23 4.29 16.90
N TRP A 291 -27.01 4.70 15.66
CA TRP A 291 -27.92 5.57 14.91
C TRP A 291 -28.30 4.96 13.56
N ASP A 292 -29.51 5.26 13.08
CA ASP A 292 -29.94 5.00 11.71
C ASP A 292 -29.89 6.30 10.92
N ILE A 293 -29.20 6.32 9.78
CA ILE A 293 -29.13 7.52 8.93
C ILE A 293 -30.48 7.96 8.37
N ARG A 294 -31.47 7.05 8.30
CA ARG A 294 -32.82 7.41 7.84
C ARG A 294 -33.59 8.25 8.86
N ASN A 295 -33.24 8.12 10.14
CA ASN A 295 -33.85 8.88 11.22
C ASN A 295 -32.80 9.21 12.29
N LEU A 296 -32.16 10.38 12.13
CA LEU A 296 -31.14 10.88 13.05
C LEU A 296 -31.70 11.56 14.30
N SER A 297 -33.03 11.62 14.47
CA SER A 297 -33.64 12.34 15.61
C SER A 297 -33.36 11.67 16.95
N ASN A 298 -33.42 10.33 17.00
CA ASN A 298 -33.20 9.53 18.20
C ASN A 298 -32.26 8.35 17.89
N PRO A 299 -31.40 7.96 18.84
CA PRO A 299 -30.57 6.77 18.69
C PRO A 299 -31.45 5.51 18.73
N ILE A 300 -31.00 4.46 18.03
CA ILE A 300 -31.60 3.13 18.07
C ILE A 300 -31.31 2.47 19.42
N GLU A 301 -30.07 2.60 19.87
CA GLU A 301 -29.55 1.90 21.04
C GLU A 301 -28.54 2.78 21.77
N SER A 302 -28.60 2.75 23.09
CA SER A 302 -27.65 3.40 23.98
C SER A 302 -26.99 2.38 24.91
N PHE A 303 -25.67 2.35 24.91
CA PHE A 303 -24.89 1.40 25.71
C PHE A 303 -23.88 2.15 26.59
N TYR A 304 -23.90 1.86 27.89
CA TYR A 304 -22.94 2.41 28.85
C TYR A 304 -21.74 1.48 29.02
N LEU A 305 -20.54 2.05 28.96
CA LEU A 305 -19.28 1.33 29.21
C LEU A 305 -19.02 1.26 30.72
N ASN A 306 -19.74 0.40 31.42
CA ASN A 306 -19.60 0.25 32.87
C ASN A 306 -18.23 -0.29 33.27
N LYS A 307 -17.68 0.23 34.37
CA LYS A 307 -16.49 -0.34 35.02
C LYS A 307 -16.85 -1.58 35.83
N ASP A 308 -15.91 -2.51 35.91
CA ASP A 308 -16.05 -3.65 36.81
C ASP A 308 -15.97 -3.14 38.26
N PRO A 309 -16.73 -3.71 39.21
CA PRO A 309 -16.75 -3.23 40.60
C PRO A 309 -15.38 -3.30 41.29
N ALA A 310 -14.49 -4.19 40.85
CA ALA A 310 -13.11 -4.28 41.34
C ALA A 310 -12.23 -3.09 40.94
N ASP A 311 -12.46 -2.51 39.74
CA ASP A 311 -11.70 -1.34 39.29
C ASP A 311 -12.15 -0.07 40.04
N VAL A 312 -13.42 -0.05 40.48
CA VAL A 312 -13.99 1.04 41.27
C VAL A 312 -13.43 1.04 42.69
N SER A 313 -13.28 -0.12 43.34
CA SER A 313 -12.69 -0.21 44.69
C SER A 313 -11.24 0.25 44.75
N ASP A 314 -10.42 -0.10 43.75
CA ASP A 314 -9.01 0.32 43.68
C ASP A 314 -8.85 1.85 43.56
N LEU A 315 -9.81 2.52 42.90
CA LEU A 315 -9.84 3.98 42.79
C LEU A 315 -10.20 4.62 44.14
N PHE A 316 -11.14 4.05 44.88
CA PHE A 316 -11.51 4.51 46.22
C PHE A 316 -10.38 4.35 47.24
N GLU A 317 -9.58 3.29 47.16
CA GLU A 317 -8.41 3.12 48.02
C GLU A 317 -7.31 4.15 47.69
N LYS A 318 -7.02 4.38 46.40
CA LYS A 318 -6.02 5.38 45.98
C LYS A 318 -6.43 6.81 46.31
N SER A 319 -7.70 7.18 46.16
CA SER A 319 -8.18 8.51 46.50
C SER A 319 -8.10 8.79 48.01
N ASN A 320 -8.38 7.80 48.85
CA ASN A 320 -8.23 7.89 50.31
C ASN A 320 -6.76 7.99 50.76
N ILE A 321 -5.81 7.39 50.03
CA ILE A 321 -4.38 7.55 50.32
C ILE A 321 -3.90 8.96 49.97
N ILE A 322 -4.40 9.55 48.88
CA ILE A 322 -4.05 10.92 48.48
C ILE A 322 -4.61 11.94 49.47
N SER A 323 -5.85 11.79 49.92
CA SER A 323 -6.45 12.68 50.93
C SER A 323 -5.76 12.59 52.29
N ASN A 324 -5.31 11.41 52.70
CA ASN A 324 -4.56 11.22 53.95
C ASN A 324 -3.12 11.75 53.89
N ASN A 325 -2.50 11.80 52.70
CA ASN A 325 -1.14 12.34 52.52
C ASN A 325 -1.10 13.86 52.35
N LEU A 326 -2.21 14.52 52.01
CA LEU A 326 -2.38 15.99 52.04
C LEU A 326 -2.80 16.48 53.43
N GLY A 327 -2.11 16.01 54.47
CA GLY A 327 -2.28 16.44 55.85
C GLY A 327 -1.93 17.92 56.04
N GLY A 328 -2.92 18.78 55.82
CA GLY A 328 -2.90 20.20 56.14
C GLY A 328 -4.28 20.64 56.61
N THR A 329 -4.38 21.04 57.88
CA THR A 329 -5.58 21.62 58.49
C THR A 329 -6.10 22.79 57.67
N LEU A 330 -7.20 22.58 56.94
CA LEU A 330 -7.98 23.64 56.33
C LEU A 330 -9.28 23.80 57.11
N SER A 331 -9.42 24.99 57.71
CA SER A 331 -10.61 25.49 58.40
C SER A 331 -11.82 25.56 57.46
N ALA A 332 -12.99 25.29 58.02
CA ALA A 332 -14.22 24.92 57.32
C ALA A 332 -14.99 26.04 56.57
N ASP A 333 -14.34 27.11 56.11
CA ASP A 333 -15.06 28.23 55.47
C ASP A 333 -14.34 28.76 54.22
N ASP A 334 -14.53 28.10 53.07
CA ASP A 334 -14.26 28.67 51.73
C ASP A 334 -15.27 28.10 50.69
N PRO A 335 -15.98 28.93 49.89
CA PRO A 335 -17.06 28.49 49.02
C PRO A 335 -16.57 28.15 47.60
N ILE A 336 -15.56 27.27 47.47
CA ILE A 336 -15.06 26.80 46.15
C ILE A 336 -15.22 25.27 45.96
N THR A 337 -15.63 24.52 46.99
CA THR A 337 -16.04 23.12 46.83
C THR A 337 -17.50 23.01 46.37
N SER A 338 -17.80 23.50 45.16
CA SER A 338 -19.05 23.14 44.49
C SER A 338 -18.95 21.71 43.98
N LYS A 339 -19.62 20.79 44.68
CA LYS A 339 -20.17 19.52 44.18
C LYS A 339 -19.36 18.87 43.03
N LEU A 340 -18.35 18.08 43.40
CA LEU A 340 -17.95 16.94 42.56
C LEU A 340 -19.09 15.92 42.68
N ASP A 341 -19.94 15.84 41.65
CA ASP A 341 -20.98 14.84 41.54
C ASP A 341 -20.32 13.45 41.48
N THR A 342 -20.36 12.71 42.59
CA THR A 342 -19.75 11.38 42.79
C THR A 342 -20.47 10.25 42.03
N SER A 343 -21.19 10.56 40.95
CA SER A 343 -21.91 9.59 40.10
C SER A 343 -21.25 9.30 38.76
N ASP A 344 -20.30 10.15 38.32
CA ASP A 344 -19.75 10.09 36.97
C ASP A 344 -18.56 9.12 36.82
N ASP A 345 -18.02 8.60 37.92
CA ASP A 345 -16.81 7.76 37.90
C ASP A 345 -17.05 6.28 37.54
N ASN A 346 -18.31 5.86 37.38
CA ASN A 346 -18.67 4.45 37.13
C ASN A 346 -18.50 3.97 35.68
N TYR A 347 -18.19 4.87 34.75
CA TYR A 347 -18.13 4.56 33.32
C TYR A 347 -16.75 4.85 32.73
N TYR A 348 -16.35 4.07 31.73
CA TYR A 348 -15.14 4.33 30.95
C TYR A 348 -15.41 5.42 29.91
N SER A 349 -14.58 6.47 29.88
CA SER A 349 -14.58 7.46 28.79
C SER A 349 -14.02 6.83 27.52
N ALA A 350 -14.75 6.94 26.40
CA ALA A 350 -14.36 6.37 25.12
C ALA A 350 -13.78 7.44 24.17
N ASN A 351 -12.54 7.23 23.73
CA ASN A 351 -11.77 8.19 22.94
C ASN A 351 -11.64 7.84 21.46
N TYR A 352 -11.57 6.56 21.11
CA TYR A 352 -11.31 6.15 19.73
C TYR A 352 -12.05 4.85 19.41
N ILE A 353 -12.52 4.70 18.17
CA ILE A 353 -13.19 3.48 17.71
C ILE A 353 -12.50 2.96 16.45
N GLU A 354 -12.23 1.66 16.42
CA GLU A 354 -11.88 1.00 15.17
C GLU A 354 -12.85 -0.15 14.89
N TRP A 355 -13.49 -0.07 13.73
CA TRP A 355 -14.30 -1.13 13.16
C TRP A 355 -13.80 -1.45 11.76
N CYS A 356 -13.66 -2.74 11.47
CA CYS A 356 -13.22 -3.25 10.18
C CYS A 356 -14.15 -4.40 9.76
N LEU A 357 -14.65 -4.34 8.53
CA LEU A 357 -15.58 -5.33 7.99
C LEU A 357 -14.97 -6.73 7.94
N GLU A 358 -13.72 -6.83 7.49
CA GLU A 358 -13.03 -8.10 7.24
C GLU A 358 -12.71 -8.87 8.53
N ALA A 359 -12.59 -8.17 9.66
CA ALA A 359 -12.24 -8.76 10.96
C ALA A 359 -13.44 -9.45 11.65
N GLY A 360 -14.63 -9.26 11.08
CA GLY A 360 -15.90 -9.68 11.65
C GLY A 360 -16.84 -8.49 11.76
N PRO A 361 -18.00 -8.49 11.09
CA PRO A 361 -18.88 -7.32 11.01
C PRO A 361 -19.43 -6.88 12.37
N SER A 362 -19.42 -7.76 13.37
CA SER A 362 -19.95 -7.49 14.70
C SER A 362 -18.92 -6.96 15.70
N LYS A 363 -17.62 -7.15 15.49
CA LYS A 363 -16.59 -6.81 16.50
C LYS A 363 -16.14 -5.36 16.34
N ILE A 364 -16.14 -4.61 17.42
CA ILE A 364 -15.77 -3.19 17.47
C ILE A 364 -14.75 -3.01 18.59
N LEU A 365 -13.65 -2.31 18.32
CA LEU A 365 -12.67 -1.97 19.35
C LEU A 365 -12.87 -0.52 19.78
N VAL A 366 -12.88 -0.27 21.08
CA VAL A 366 -13.02 1.06 21.68
C VAL A 366 -11.83 1.30 22.61
N GLY A 367 -11.11 2.39 22.40
CA GLY A 367 -10.02 2.83 23.27
C GLY A 367 -10.53 3.80 24.33
N THR A 368 -10.12 3.63 25.57
CA THR A 368 -10.55 4.48 26.69
C THR A 368 -9.48 5.48 27.12
N ASP A 369 -9.91 6.54 27.82
CA ASP A 369 -9.00 7.53 28.44
C ASP A 369 -8.15 6.94 29.56
N GLU A 370 -8.58 5.82 30.12
CA GLU A 370 -7.94 5.17 31.26
C GLU A 370 -6.85 4.17 30.86
N GLY A 371 -6.63 3.98 29.55
CA GLY A 371 -5.64 3.05 29.01
C GLY A 371 -6.15 1.62 28.81
N TYR A 372 -7.46 1.38 28.84
CA TYR A 372 -8.03 0.07 28.53
C TYR A 372 -8.57 0.03 27.10
N ILE A 373 -8.43 -1.13 26.45
CA ILE A 373 -9.07 -1.36 25.15
C ILE A 373 -10.23 -2.31 25.36
N LEU A 374 -11.42 -1.89 24.97
CA LEU A 374 -12.66 -2.64 25.13
C LEU A 374 -13.09 -3.22 23.77
N SER A 375 -13.42 -4.51 23.76
CA SER A 375 -14.00 -5.21 22.62
C SER A 375 -15.51 -5.29 22.79
N LEU A 376 -16.25 -4.63 21.91
CA LEU A 376 -17.71 -4.65 21.86
C LEU A 376 -18.18 -5.54 20.72
N SER A 377 -19.32 -6.20 20.91
CA SER A 377 -19.98 -6.99 19.87
C SER A 377 -21.38 -6.47 19.58
N LYS A 378 -21.63 -6.10 18.32
CA LYS A 378 -22.97 -5.81 17.80
C LYS A 378 -23.41 -6.89 16.83
N ARG A 379 -24.23 -7.84 17.28
CA ARG A 379 -24.91 -8.79 16.39
C ARG A 379 -26.23 -8.20 15.90
N GLN A 380 -26.75 -8.68 14.77
CA GLN A 380 -27.95 -8.11 14.13
C GLN A 380 -29.19 -8.17 15.02
N SER A 381 -29.34 -9.22 15.84
CA SER A 381 -30.51 -9.46 16.68
C SER A 381 -30.30 -9.19 18.18
N LYS A 382 -29.06 -8.86 18.58
CA LYS A 382 -28.72 -8.63 19.98
C LYS A 382 -28.34 -7.18 20.21
N ASN A 383 -28.51 -6.74 21.44
CA ASN A 383 -27.96 -5.49 21.93
C ASN A 383 -26.43 -5.51 21.88
N LEU A 384 -25.82 -4.34 21.94
CA LEU A 384 -24.39 -4.17 22.09
C LEU A 384 -23.96 -4.81 23.41
N GLU A 385 -23.00 -5.73 23.34
CA GLU A 385 -22.49 -6.45 24.50
C GLU A 385 -20.97 -6.22 24.60
N LEU A 386 -20.46 -6.03 25.82
CA LEU A 386 -19.02 -6.02 26.10
C LEU A 386 -18.50 -7.46 26.09
N LEU A 387 -17.58 -7.77 25.16
CA LEU A 387 -16.97 -9.10 25.05
C LEU A 387 -15.76 -9.26 25.96
N GLN A 388 -14.83 -8.32 25.88
CA GLN A 388 -13.51 -8.46 26.47
C GLN A 388 -12.88 -7.11 26.77
N LYS A 389 -12.16 -7.04 27.89
CA LYS A 389 -11.28 -5.94 28.28
C LYS A 389 -9.82 -6.38 28.08
N TYR A 390 -9.06 -5.59 27.33
CA TYR A 390 -7.61 -5.73 27.15
C TYR A 390 -6.89 -4.74 28.05
N GLY A 391 -5.78 -5.19 28.64
CA GLY A 391 -5.07 -4.50 29.70
C GLY A 391 -5.56 -4.95 31.08
N ILE A 392 -4.61 -5.41 31.90
CA ILE A 392 -4.76 -5.62 33.35
C ILE A 392 -4.17 -4.39 34.04
N PRO A 393 -4.57 -3.99 35.27
CA PRO A 393 -4.14 -2.71 35.86
C PRO A 393 -2.65 -2.39 35.82
N ASN A 394 -1.78 -3.42 35.82
CA ASN A 394 -0.33 -3.25 35.78
C ASN A 394 0.29 -3.26 34.36
N GLU A 395 -0.43 -3.76 33.35
CA GLU A 395 0.06 -3.90 31.96
C GLU A 395 -0.93 -3.29 30.96
N LYS A 396 -1.64 -2.25 31.41
CA LYS A 396 -2.46 -1.41 30.55
C LYS A 396 -1.62 -0.32 29.92
N HIS A 397 -2.23 0.38 28.98
CA HIS A 397 -1.67 1.61 28.45
C HIS A 397 -1.51 2.65 29.57
N LEU A 398 -0.39 3.37 29.54
CA LEU A 398 -0.06 4.33 30.59
C LEU A 398 -0.97 5.57 30.52
N SER A 399 -1.45 5.90 29.31
CA SER A 399 -2.25 7.09 29.00
C SER A 399 -3.62 6.72 28.45
N ALA A 400 -4.44 7.74 28.25
CA ALA A 400 -5.51 7.74 27.26
C ALA A 400 -5.02 7.24 25.89
N ILE A 401 -5.78 6.28 25.37
CA ILE A 401 -5.55 5.70 24.05
C ILE A 401 -5.91 6.72 22.98
N THR A 402 -4.97 6.94 22.07
CA THR A 402 -5.06 7.98 21.05
C THR A 402 -5.49 7.44 19.69
N SER A 403 -5.11 6.20 19.37
CA SER A 403 -5.54 5.53 18.15
C SER A 403 -5.51 4.01 18.29
N ILE A 404 -6.39 3.35 17.55
CA ILE A 404 -6.41 1.89 17.41
C ILE A 404 -6.50 1.59 15.92
N LYS A 405 -5.68 0.67 15.42
CA LYS A 405 -5.71 0.24 14.02
C LYS A 405 -5.46 -1.25 13.93
N ARG A 406 -6.36 -1.98 13.25
CA ARG A 406 -6.14 -3.40 12.96
C ARG A 406 -5.04 -3.59 11.93
N VAL A 407 -4.23 -4.63 12.11
CA VAL A 407 -3.21 -5.03 11.13
C VAL A 407 -3.92 -5.61 9.92
N SER A 408 -3.77 -5.00 8.74
CA SER A 408 -4.55 -5.40 7.55
C SER A 408 -4.20 -6.79 7.03
N ILE A 409 -2.95 -7.24 7.22
CA ILE A 409 -2.51 -8.58 6.80
C ILE A 409 -3.20 -9.65 7.64
N ASN A 410 -3.31 -9.43 8.95
CA ASN A 410 -3.92 -10.35 9.88
C ASN A 410 -4.74 -9.62 10.94
N LEU A 411 -6.05 -9.69 10.77
CA LEU A 411 -7.01 -8.90 11.52
C LEU A 411 -7.20 -9.38 12.96
N LYS A 412 -6.58 -10.51 13.33
CA LYS A 412 -6.48 -10.96 14.72
C LYS A 412 -5.62 -10.02 15.57
N TYR A 413 -4.71 -9.29 14.95
CA TYR A 413 -3.80 -8.39 15.63
C TYR A 413 -4.20 -6.93 15.40
N PHE A 414 -3.95 -6.09 16.40
CA PHE A 414 -4.19 -4.67 16.28
C PHE A 414 -3.11 -3.85 17.00
N LEU A 415 -2.75 -2.74 16.37
CA LEU A 415 -1.91 -1.70 16.92
C LEU A 415 -2.78 -0.74 17.74
N SER A 416 -2.24 -0.29 18.84
CA SER A 416 -2.81 0.77 19.65
C SER A 416 -1.71 1.72 20.07
N THR A 417 -2.03 3.01 20.12
CA THR A 417 -1.07 4.03 20.52
C THR A 417 -1.59 4.86 21.66
N ASP A 418 -0.64 5.25 22.48
CA ASP A 418 -0.79 6.11 23.63
C ASP A 418 0.03 7.38 23.44
N LYS A 419 -0.02 8.28 24.41
CA LYS A 419 0.85 9.45 24.45
C LYS A 419 2.34 9.09 24.57
N TRP A 420 2.66 7.96 25.19
CA TRP A 420 4.04 7.58 25.52
C TRP A 420 4.56 6.37 24.76
N GLY A 421 3.78 5.73 23.90
CA GLY A 421 4.23 4.52 23.23
C GLY A 421 3.18 3.85 22.37
N PHE A 422 3.50 2.64 21.91
CA PHE A 422 2.58 1.80 21.17
C PHE A 422 2.61 0.37 21.71
N ASN A 423 1.45 -0.29 21.64
CA ASN A 423 1.30 -1.70 21.98
C ASN A 423 0.62 -2.42 20.81
N ILE A 424 1.10 -3.62 20.50
CA ILE A 424 0.47 -4.56 19.57
C ILE A 424 -0.18 -5.67 20.37
N TRP A 425 -1.45 -5.91 20.10
CA TRP A 425 -2.27 -6.87 20.82
C TRP A 425 -2.73 -7.97 19.87
N SER A 426 -3.05 -9.13 20.45
CA SER A 426 -3.91 -10.12 19.78
C SER A 426 -5.28 -10.13 20.41
N GLU A 427 -6.30 -10.43 19.61
CA GLU A 427 -7.66 -10.55 20.13
C GLU A 427 -7.82 -11.62 21.21
N ASP A 428 -7.02 -12.68 21.20
CA ASP A 428 -7.16 -13.80 22.13
C ASP A 428 -6.58 -13.51 23.52
N ILE A 429 -5.61 -12.60 23.62
CA ILE A 429 -4.78 -12.43 24.84
C ILE A 429 -5.09 -11.07 25.45
N LYS A 430 -5.23 -11.01 26.77
CA LYS A 430 -5.51 -9.76 27.50
C LYS A 430 -4.28 -8.85 27.67
N PHE A 431 -3.09 -9.36 27.36
CA PHE A 431 -1.80 -8.70 27.50
C PHE A 431 -1.27 -8.26 26.13
N PRO A 432 -0.48 -7.17 26.09
CA PRO A 432 0.15 -6.73 24.85
C PRO A 432 1.26 -7.73 24.49
N ILE A 433 1.34 -8.08 23.20
CA ILE A 433 2.35 -9.01 22.69
C ILE A 433 3.68 -8.29 22.51
N ILE A 434 3.63 -7.10 21.92
CA ILE A 434 4.78 -6.21 21.77
C ILE A 434 4.40 -4.88 22.40
N SER A 435 5.27 -4.37 23.25
CA SER A 435 5.14 -3.04 23.84
C SER A 435 6.44 -2.29 23.66
N ASN A 436 6.34 -1.03 23.26
CA ASN A 436 7.48 -0.12 23.24
C ASN A 436 7.05 1.26 23.73
N TYR A 437 7.81 1.77 24.69
CA TYR A 437 7.64 3.10 25.26
C TYR A 437 8.65 4.05 24.62
N TYR A 438 8.10 5.07 23.97
CA TYR A 438 8.85 6.06 23.22
C TYR A 438 9.21 7.23 24.12
N ASN A 439 10.51 7.39 24.38
CA ASN A 439 10.99 8.37 25.35
C ASN A 439 11.22 9.77 24.78
N GLU A 440 11.25 9.96 23.46
CA GLU A 440 11.68 11.25 22.90
C GLU A 440 10.61 12.33 22.97
N SER A 441 9.37 12.02 22.62
CA SER A 441 8.29 13.00 22.60
C SER A 441 6.92 12.33 22.65
N ILE A 442 5.91 13.14 23.00
CA ILE A 442 4.51 12.70 23.00
C ILE A 442 4.07 12.29 21.59
N ILE A 443 3.45 11.12 21.50
CA ILE A 443 2.81 10.58 20.31
C ILE A 443 1.35 11.04 20.28
N ASN A 444 0.89 11.48 19.11
CA ASN A 444 -0.49 11.92 18.93
C ASN A 444 -1.37 10.84 18.30
N LYS A 445 -0.89 10.12 17.28
CA LYS A 445 -1.61 9.03 16.59
C LYS A 445 -0.65 8.03 15.96
N GLY A 446 -1.09 6.77 15.87
CA GLY A 446 -0.48 5.73 15.06
C GLY A 446 -1.32 5.40 13.84
N HIS A 447 -0.66 5.05 12.74
CA HIS A 447 -1.32 4.55 11.54
C HIS A 447 -0.57 3.37 10.97
N TRP A 448 -1.29 2.28 10.70
CA TRP A 448 -0.76 1.12 10.02
C TRP A 448 -0.88 1.29 8.51
N ILE A 449 0.20 1.11 7.76
CA ILE A 449 0.15 1.18 6.30
C ILE A 449 -0.47 -0.12 5.79
N HIS A 450 -1.57 -0.03 5.02
CA HIS A 450 -2.28 -1.21 4.54
C HIS A 450 -1.35 -2.17 3.78
N ASP A 451 -1.58 -3.47 3.93
CA ASP A 451 -0.78 -4.50 3.26
C ASP A 451 0.74 -4.35 3.40
N SER A 452 1.25 -3.82 4.51
CA SER A 452 2.70 -3.76 4.76
C SER A 452 3.02 -4.03 6.23
N PRO A 453 4.26 -4.43 6.57
CA PRO A 453 4.72 -4.55 7.97
C PRO A 453 5.06 -3.19 8.60
N PHE A 454 4.86 -2.09 7.86
CA PHE A 454 5.19 -0.75 8.30
C PHE A 454 4.02 -0.08 9.02
N PHE A 455 4.35 0.61 10.11
CA PHE A 455 3.43 1.55 10.75
C PHE A 455 4.15 2.87 11.04
N ILE A 456 3.35 3.92 11.20
CA ILE A 456 3.81 5.29 11.37
C ILE A 456 3.30 5.82 12.70
N LEU A 457 4.19 6.45 13.46
CA LEU A 457 3.83 7.23 14.64
C LEU A 457 3.99 8.72 14.34
N THR A 458 2.99 9.49 14.75
CA THR A 458 3.00 10.95 14.64
C THR A 458 3.38 11.57 15.97
N ARG A 459 4.34 12.50 15.94
CA ARG A 459 4.85 13.16 17.15
C ARG A 459 4.36 14.59 17.28
N LYS A 460 4.26 15.06 18.51
CA LYS A 460 3.97 16.45 18.86
C LYS A 460 5.06 17.44 18.38
N ASP A 461 6.27 16.98 18.10
CA ASP A 461 7.36 17.87 17.64
C ASP A 461 7.45 18.00 16.11
N GLY A 462 6.47 17.45 15.37
CA GLY A 462 6.42 17.55 13.90
C GLY A 462 7.23 16.49 13.14
N TYR A 463 7.68 15.44 13.85
CA TYR A 463 8.33 14.26 13.28
C TYR A 463 7.34 13.13 12.99
N LEU A 464 7.63 12.37 11.94
CA LEU A 464 7.07 11.05 11.70
C LEU A 464 8.12 9.98 11.89
N ASP A 465 7.76 8.97 12.66
CA ASP A 465 8.60 7.80 12.85
C ASP A 465 8.00 6.61 12.10
N PHE A 466 8.77 6.08 11.16
CA PHE A 466 8.42 4.86 10.43
C PHE A 466 9.07 3.66 11.10
N TRP A 467 8.23 2.70 11.44
CA TRP A 467 8.62 1.46 12.09
C TRP A 467 8.38 0.30 11.14
N ASN A 468 9.27 -0.69 11.14
CA ASN A 468 9.06 -1.98 10.50
C ASN A 468 9.32 -3.07 11.53
N ILE A 469 8.24 -3.77 11.85
CA ILE A 469 8.19 -4.79 12.90
C ILE A 469 9.10 -5.97 12.57
N LEU A 470 9.34 -6.24 11.28
CA LEU A 470 10.23 -7.32 10.87
C LEU A 470 11.71 -7.02 11.13
N SER A 471 12.08 -5.75 11.29
CA SER A 471 13.49 -5.34 11.38
C SER A 471 13.93 -5.02 12.82
N ASN A 472 13.21 -4.13 13.49
CA ASN A 472 13.53 -3.68 14.83
C ASN A 472 12.26 -3.22 15.55
N PHE A 473 12.10 -3.66 16.80
CA PHE A 473 11.00 -3.26 17.66
C PHE A 473 11.36 -2.09 18.57
N ASN A 474 12.65 -1.83 18.81
CA ASN A 474 13.11 -0.89 19.83
C ASN A 474 13.27 0.54 19.30
N GLU A 475 13.71 0.69 18.05
CA GLU A 475 13.96 2.00 17.43
C GLU A 475 13.28 2.10 16.06
N PRO A 476 12.78 3.31 15.68
CA PRO A 476 12.22 3.54 14.36
C PRO A 476 13.32 3.51 13.30
N ILE A 477 13.00 3.02 12.11
CA ILE A 477 13.95 3.00 10.99
C ILE A 477 14.20 4.42 10.49
N ILE A 478 13.14 5.21 10.37
CA ILE A 478 13.21 6.55 9.76
C ILE A 478 12.49 7.54 10.65
N LYS A 479 13.20 8.59 11.02
CA LYS A 479 12.63 9.79 11.67
C LYS A 479 12.61 10.91 10.64
N HIS A 480 11.43 11.26 10.13
CA HIS A 480 11.27 12.26 9.07
C HIS A 480 10.58 13.52 9.62
N LYS A 481 11.30 14.64 9.67
CA LYS A 481 10.74 15.94 10.09
C LYS A 481 9.91 16.55 8.97
N ILE A 482 8.68 16.96 9.27
CA ILE A 482 7.77 17.57 8.29
C ILE A 482 7.56 19.04 8.59
N CYS A 483 7.25 19.35 9.84
CA CYS A 483 6.92 20.69 10.29
C CYS A 483 7.55 20.96 11.67
N ASN A 484 7.47 22.20 12.11
CA ASN A 484 7.91 22.61 13.47
C ASN A 484 6.74 22.68 14.46
N SER A 485 5.55 22.28 14.03
CA SER A 485 4.31 22.28 14.80
C SER A 485 3.87 20.84 15.08
N SER A 486 3.03 20.64 16.07
CA SER A 486 2.48 19.33 16.40
C SER A 486 1.57 18.77 15.29
N ILE A 487 1.74 17.48 15.02
CA ILE A 487 0.97 16.73 14.02
C ILE A 487 -0.27 16.18 14.71
N THR A 488 -1.45 16.61 14.30
CA THR A 488 -2.70 16.24 14.97
C THR A 488 -3.34 14.99 14.39
N GLU A 489 -3.22 14.80 13.07
CA GLU A 489 -3.91 13.73 12.35
C GLU A 489 -3.04 13.14 11.25
N ILE A 490 -3.25 11.85 10.99
CA ILE A 490 -2.65 11.10 9.89
C ILE A 490 -3.67 10.16 9.26
N ASP A 491 -3.67 10.08 7.94
CA ASP A 491 -4.48 9.11 7.19
C ASP A 491 -3.77 8.74 5.88
N ALA A 492 -3.79 7.46 5.52
CA ALA A 492 -3.23 6.98 4.26
C ALA A 492 -4.34 6.78 3.22
N HIS A 493 -4.01 7.04 1.96
CA HIS A 493 -4.87 6.67 0.85
C HIS A 493 -4.90 5.14 0.71
N THR A 494 -6.01 4.59 0.24
CA THR A 494 -6.19 3.14 -0.07
C THR A 494 -5.03 2.50 -0.84
N ASN A 495 -4.42 3.21 -1.79
CA ASN A 495 -3.27 2.76 -2.57
C ASN A 495 -1.93 2.75 -1.82
N ASN A 496 -1.88 3.17 -0.55
CA ASN A 496 -0.70 3.35 0.32
C ASN A 496 0.43 4.26 -0.20
N LYS A 497 0.27 4.83 -1.40
CA LYS A 497 1.29 5.71 -2.01
C LYS A 497 1.27 7.11 -1.44
N TYR A 498 0.12 7.57 -0.95
CA TYR A 498 -0.07 8.93 -0.47
C TYR A 498 -0.48 8.91 1.00
N LEU A 499 0.14 9.79 1.77
CA LEU A 499 -0.10 9.97 3.19
C LEU A 499 -0.45 11.43 3.43
N SER A 500 -1.59 11.70 4.06
CA SER A 500 -2.02 13.04 4.44
C SER A 500 -1.83 13.27 5.93
N ILE A 501 -1.27 14.43 6.28
CA ILE A 501 -0.86 14.76 7.63
C ILE A 501 -1.36 16.17 7.95
N GLY A 502 -2.08 16.31 9.05
CA GLY A 502 -2.59 17.58 9.53
C GLY A 502 -1.75 18.11 10.69
N ASN A 503 -1.59 19.43 10.77
CA ASN A 503 -0.89 20.06 11.88
C ASN A 503 -1.79 20.99 12.71
N GLU A 504 -1.25 21.45 13.83
CA GLU A 504 -1.89 22.44 14.70
C GLU A 504 -2.06 23.82 14.04
N GLU A 505 -1.25 24.13 13.03
CA GLU A 505 -1.36 25.39 12.30
C GLU A 505 -2.42 25.37 11.19
N GLY A 506 -3.07 24.23 10.91
CA GLY A 506 -4.08 24.10 9.86
C GLY A 506 -3.54 23.84 8.45
N ASP A 507 -2.24 23.63 8.30
CA ASP A 507 -1.61 23.14 7.07
C ASP A 507 -1.72 21.61 6.98
N ILE A 508 -1.85 21.12 5.75
CA ILE A 508 -1.95 19.70 5.46
C ILE A 508 -0.85 19.31 4.50
N HIS A 509 0.01 18.41 4.93
CA HIS A 509 1.11 17.88 4.16
C HIS A 509 0.70 16.56 3.51
N ILE A 510 0.86 16.45 2.20
CA ILE A 510 0.68 15.20 1.46
C ILE A 510 2.06 14.68 1.10
N LEU A 511 2.42 13.53 1.67
CA LEU A 511 3.64 12.81 1.37
C LEU A 511 3.37 11.70 0.36
N LYS A 512 4.35 11.45 -0.50
CA LYS A 512 4.40 10.29 -1.39
C LYS A 512 5.44 9.31 -0.84
N LEU A 513 4.97 8.11 -0.50
CA LEU A 513 5.81 7.01 -0.04
C LEU A 513 6.47 6.30 -1.24
N GLY A 514 7.72 5.89 -1.05
CA GLY A 514 8.47 5.08 -2.01
C GLY A 514 7.86 3.68 -2.17
N LYS A 515 8.21 3.00 -3.27
CA LYS A 515 7.67 1.68 -3.58
C LYS A 515 7.98 0.65 -2.48
N SER A 516 9.13 0.74 -1.80
CA SER A 516 9.55 -0.17 -0.75
C SER A 516 8.56 -0.27 0.43
N PHE A 517 7.84 0.81 0.74
CA PHE A 517 6.80 0.77 1.77
C PHE A 517 5.51 0.09 1.32
N CYS A 518 5.26 0.06 0.00
CA CYS A 518 4.02 -0.45 -0.59
C CYS A 518 4.18 -1.85 -1.21
N THR A 519 5.40 -2.28 -1.52
CA THR A 519 5.68 -3.60 -2.09
C THR A 519 5.70 -4.62 -0.97
N ASN A 520 4.69 -5.47 -0.95
CA ASN A 520 4.65 -6.60 -0.05
C ASN A 520 4.93 -7.87 -0.84
N SER A 521 6.08 -8.49 -0.58
CA SER A 521 6.32 -9.87 -1.02
C SER A 521 5.42 -10.80 -0.20
N SER A 522 5.01 -11.92 -0.79
CA SER A 522 4.34 -12.99 -0.02
C SER A 522 5.20 -13.45 1.15
N GLU A 523 6.52 -13.39 1.00
CA GLU A 523 7.50 -13.66 2.05
C GLU A 523 7.35 -12.72 3.25
N ASN A 524 7.23 -11.40 3.02
CA ASN A 524 7.07 -10.42 4.11
C ASN A 524 5.74 -10.59 4.85
N LYS A 525 4.66 -10.98 4.15
CA LYS A 525 3.38 -11.32 4.79
C LYS A 525 3.54 -12.54 5.70
N ASN A 526 4.09 -13.62 5.17
CA ASN A 526 4.28 -14.86 5.91
C ASN A 526 5.21 -14.66 7.11
N ALA A 527 6.30 -13.92 6.94
CA ALA A 527 7.23 -13.61 8.03
C ALA A 527 6.58 -12.77 9.13
N LEU A 528 5.72 -11.81 8.78
CA LEU A 528 4.99 -11.00 9.76
C LEU A 528 3.99 -11.85 10.54
N ASP A 529 3.26 -12.72 9.86
CA ASP A 529 2.32 -13.63 10.51
C ASP A 529 3.04 -14.62 11.44
N GLU A 530 4.15 -15.20 11.00
CA GLU A 530 4.97 -16.10 11.82
C GLU A 530 5.51 -15.40 13.07
N LEU A 531 5.99 -14.16 12.93
CA LEU A 531 6.47 -13.33 14.04
C LEU A 531 5.36 -13.06 15.05
N LEU A 532 4.19 -12.60 14.59
CA LEU A 532 3.05 -12.28 15.47
C LEU A 532 2.47 -13.54 16.12
N GLU A 533 2.49 -14.69 15.45
CA GLU A 533 2.10 -15.97 16.04
C GLU A 533 3.10 -16.43 17.09
N ARG A 534 4.40 -16.30 16.83
CA ARG A 534 5.47 -16.66 17.77
C ARG A 534 5.33 -15.87 19.06
N GLU A 535 5.21 -14.55 18.95
CA GLU A 535 5.08 -13.67 20.10
C GLU A 535 3.72 -13.88 20.83
N SER A 536 2.65 -14.19 20.10
CA SER A 536 1.37 -14.59 20.71
C SER A 536 1.48 -15.88 21.52
N LYS A 537 2.19 -16.90 21.02
CA LYS A 537 2.46 -18.15 21.75
C LYS A 537 3.33 -17.89 22.98
N ARG A 538 4.36 -17.03 22.86
CA ARG A 538 5.23 -16.62 23.96
C ARG A 538 4.42 -15.98 25.09
N GLU A 539 3.56 -15.02 24.78
CA GLU A 539 2.74 -14.34 25.78
C GLU A 539 1.67 -15.25 26.39
N LYS A 540 1.08 -16.19 25.62
CA LYS A 540 0.20 -17.24 26.18
C LYS A 540 0.92 -18.12 27.19
N ASN A 541 2.17 -18.48 26.94
CA ASN A 541 2.98 -19.26 27.88
C ASN A 541 3.28 -18.46 29.15
N LEU A 542 3.62 -17.17 29.01
CA LEU A 542 3.82 -16.27 30.15
C LEU A 542 2.53 -16.11 30.97
N GLU A 543 1.37 -15.96 30.33
CA GLU A 543 0.08 -15.92 31.02
C GLU A 543 -0.18 -17.23 31.80
N TYR A 544 0.14 -18.39 31.23
CA TYR A 544 0.01 -19.67 31.90
C TYR A 544 0.92 -19.77 33.13
N ILE A 545 2.19 -19.35 33.02
CA ILE A 545 3.15 -19.33 34.14
C ILE A 545 2.68 -18.36 35.23
N ARG A 546 2.19 -17.16 34.88
CA ARG A 546 1.62 -16.19 35.84
C ARG A 546 0.43 -16.78 36.60
N LYS A 547 -0.45 -17.53 35.93
CA LYS A 547 -1.57 -18.22 36.59
C LYS A 547 -1.08 -19.28 37.57
N GLN A 548 -0.07 -20.06 37.21
CA GLN A 548 0.55 -21.03 38.12
C GLN A 548 1.15 -20.33 39.34
N LEU A 549 1.95 -19.28 39.15
CA LEU A 549 2.52 -18.47 40.23
C LEU A 549 1.45 -17.92 41.18
N ASN A 550 0.35 -17.41 40.64
CA ASN A 550 -0.77 -16.91 41.47
C ASN A 550 -1.49 -18.04 42.22
N CYS A 551 -1.67 -19.22 41.61
CA CYS A 551 -2.22 -20.39 42.29
C CYS A 551 -1.31 -20.89 43.41
N ILE A 552 0.01 -20.85 43.21
CA ILE A 552 1.01 -21.21 44.21
C ILE A 552 0.96 -20.19 45.36
N LYS A 553 0.94 -18.88 45.07
CA LYS A 553 0.81 -17.82 46.09
C LYS A 553 -0.47 -17.95 46.91
N LYS A 554 -1.62 -18.26 46.30
CA LYS A 554 -2.88 -18.50 47.03
C LYS A 554 -2.86 -19.75 47.90
N LYS A 555 -2.20 -20.82 47.45
CA LYS A 555 -2.05 -22.04 48.28
C LYS A 555 -1.18 -21.77 49.52
N LYS A 556 -0.19 -20.89 49.43
CA LYS A 556 0.68 -20.47 50.53
C LYS A 556 -0.10 -19.88 51.72
N GLU A 557 -1.26 -19.26 51.48
CA GLU A 557 -2.11 -18.68 52.53
C GLU A 557 -2.76 -19.73 53.46
N TYR A 558 -2.73 -21.02 53.10
CA TYR A 558 -3.42 -22.10 53.82
C TYR A 558 -2.51 -23.22 54.32
N LEU A 559 -1.18 -23.06 54.28
CA LEU A 559 -0.21 -24.15 54.48
C LEU A 559 0.67 -24.02 55.73
N SER A 560 1.21 -25.17 56.18
CA SER A 560 2.10 -25.31 57.34
C SER A 560 3.56 -24.93 57.02
N PHE A 561 4.38 -24.61 58.04
CA PHE A 561 5.74 -24.04 57.87
C PHE A 561 6.70 -24.87 56.99
N SER A 562 6.61 -26.21 57.04
CA SER A 562 7.43 -27.10 56.21
C SER A 562 6.99 -27.13 54.74
N ASP A 563 5.69 -26.99 54.49
CA ASP A 563 5.14 -26.95 53.14
C ASP A 563 5.45 -25.61 52.45
N ILE A 564 5.59 -24.54 53.24
CA ILE A 564 6.00 -23.20 52.75
C ILE A 564 7.40 -23.24 52.12
N GLN A 565 8.37 -23.96 52.70
CA GLN A 565 9.74 -24.02 52.16
C GLN A 565 9.83 -24.74 50.81
N ILE A 566 9.10 -25.86 50.65
CA ILE A 566 9.02 -26.59 49.37
C ILE A 566 8.35 -25.71 48.31
N GLN A 567 7.34 -24.94 48.73
CA GLN A 567 6.62 -24.07 47.83
C GLN A 567 7.44 -22.83 47.45
N ASP A 568 8.30 -22.31 48.32
CA ASP A 568 9.22 -21.22 48.00
C ASP A 568 10.26 -21.64 46.94
N GLN A 569 10.77 -22.87 47.01
CA GLN A 569 11.63 -23.42 45.94
C GLN A 569 10.89 -23.52 44.60
N GLN A 570 9.62 -23.95 44.63
CA GLN A 570 8.78 -24.00 43.43
C GLN A 570 8.48 -22.60 42.87
N VAL A 571 8.27 -21.59 43.73
CA VAL A 571 8.11 -20.19 43.29
C VAL A 571 9.38 -19.68 42.64
N GLU A 572 10.56 -19.89 43.24
CA GLU A 572 11.83 -19.46 42.65
C GLU A 572 12.11 -20.13 41.30
N GLU A 573 11.86 -21.43 41.17
CA GLU A 573 12.03 -22.15 39.89
C GLU A 573 11.07 -21.62 38.82
N THR A 574 9.80 -21.39 39.18
CA THR A 574 8.81 -20.85 38.24
C THR A 574 9.07 -19.38 37.88
N GLU A 575 9.61 -18.57 38.79
CA GLU A 575 10.09 -17.21 38.50
C GLU A 575 11.32 -17.23 37.57
N ARG A 576 12.26 -18.16 37.77
CA ARG A 576 13.40 -18.34 36.83
C ARG A 576 12.93 -18.75 35.44
N ILE A 577 11.96 -19.67 35.34
CA ILE A 577 11.37 -20.06 34.05
C ILE A 577 10.68 -18.85 33.41
N TYR A 578 9.92 -18.08 34.19
CA TYR A 578 9.27 -16.86 33.71
C TYR A 578 10.27 -15.85 33.14
N ASP A 579 11.35 -15.55 33.87
CA ASP A 579 12.39 -14.62 33.42
C ASP A 579 13.13 -15.14 32.18
N SER A 580 13.39 -16.45 32.12
CA SER A 580 14.02 -17.07 30.94
C SER A 580 13.17 -16.93 29.67
N VAL A 581 11.85 -17.09 29.78
CA VAL A 581 10.92 -16.94 28.65
C VAL A 581 10.72 -15.46 28.30
N ARG A 582 10.81 -14.55 29.28
CA ARG A 582 10.66 -13.11 29.07
C ARG A 582 11.84 -12.50 28.30
N GLN A 583 13.05 -12.98 28.53
CA GLN A 583 14.28 -12.51 27.88
C GLN A 583 14.49 -13.07 26.46
N GLN A 584 13.84 -14.19 26.13
CA GLN A 584 13.76 -14.76 24.78
C GLN A 584 12.69 -14.06 23.94
#